data_AF-A0A845XPY0-F1
#
_entry.id   AF-A0A845XPY0-F1
#
_cell.length_a   1.000
_cell.length_b   1.000
_cell.length_c   1.000
_cell.angle_alpha   90.00
_cell.angle_beta   90.00
_cell.angle_gamma   90.00
#
_symmetry.space_group_name_H-M   'P 1'
#
loop_
_entity.id
_entity.type
_entity.pdbx_description
1 polymer ?
#
loop_
_entity_poly.entity_id
_entity_poly.type
_entity_poly.pdbx_seq_one_letter_code
_entity_poly.pdbx_strand_id
1 'polypeptide(L)'
;MTIQEILTHVDTYDIPMLIPELQSIGIDEPHCKWPGTIKRRGRAKSFNFYTEYINCSSLLRKPSKLTALKPLSCGEIYIDTADKPLAYIIGYVYAKRWLSRYLQEKRIRIWVDMHWPTNQSKYHLLGVPYGWKSFSISAEADLGYIDKQYNLAKIHARSDDISFLVIDNANSPAMRTECENRSWLYMRSQ
;
A
#
# COMPACT_ATOMS: atom_id res chain seq x y z
N MET A 1 1.77 -29.54 -7.69
CA MET A 1 0.85 -28.39 -7.73
C MET A 1 0.59 -28.10 -9.19
N THR A 2 -0.64 -28.32 -9.65
CA THR A 2 -0.98 -28.23 -11.09
C THR A 2 -1.38 -26.80 -11.45
N ILE A 3 -1.25 -26.43 -12.74
CA ILE A 3 -1.58 -25.07 -13.25
C ILE A 3 -3.03 -24.67 -12.93
N GLN A 4 -3.93 -25.64 -12.77
CA GLN A 4 -5.33 -25.40 -12.42
C GLN A 4 -5.52 -24.92 -10.97
N GLU A 5 -4.69 -25.39 -10.02
CA GLU A 5 -4.69 -24.94 -8.61
C GLU A 5 -4.14 -23.50 -8.47
N ILE A 6 -3.37 -23.04 -9.47
CA ILE A 6 -2.74 -21.72 -9.51
C ILE A 6 -3.71 -20.64 -10.04
N LEU A 7 -4.77 -21.03 -10.75
CA LEU A 7 -5.75 -20.11 -11.36
C LEU A 7 -6.97 -19.82 -10.49
N THR A 8 -7.21 -20.61 -9.44
CA THR A 8 -8.24 -20.33 -8.44
C THR A 8 -7.55 -19.99 -7.13
N HIS A 9 -7.24 -18.72 -6.90
CA HIS A 9 -7.06 -18.29 -5.52
C HIS A 9 -8.44 -18.37 -4.88
N VAL A 10 -8.77 -19.54 -4.30
CA VAL A 10 -9.96 -19.67 -3.45
C VAL A 10 -9.66 -18.82 -2.24
N ASP A 11 -10.23 -17.62 -2.24
CA ASP A 11 -10.13 -16.72 -1.11
C ASP A 11 -11.02 -17.25 0.00
N THR A 12 -10.39 -17.97 0.93
CA THR A 12 -11.05 -18.60 2.07
C THR A 12 -11.59 -17.60 3.10
N TYR A 13 -11.32 -16.30 2.92
CA TYR A 13 -11.58 -15.27 3.92
C TYR A 13 -12.41 -14.09 3.38
N ASP A 14 -12.94 -14.20 2.16
CA ASP A 14 -13.69 -13.14 1.47
C ASP A 14 -12.94 -11.78 1.40
N ILE A 15 -11.61 -11.83 1.36
CA ILE A 15 -10.72 -10.69 1.16
C ILE A 15 -10.87 -10.12 -0.26
N PRO A 16 -11.40 -8.90 -0.40
CA PRO A 16 -11.71 -8.36 -1.72
C PRO A 16 -10.49 -8.22 -2.65
N MET A 17 -10.59 -8.78 -3.87
CA MET A 17 -9.51 -8.75 -4.86
C MET A 17 -9.43 -7.42 -5.61
N LEU A 18 -8.26 -6.76 -5.62
CA LEU A 18 -8.03 -5.47 -6.29
C LEU A 18 -8.27 -5.55 -7.81
N ILE A 19 -8.75 -4.46 -8.41
CA ILE A 19 -8.84 -4.28 -9.87
C ILE A 19 -7.44 -3.94 -10.41
N PRO A 20 -6.81 -4.81 -11.24
CA PRO A 20 -5.45 -4.59 -11.77
C PRO A 20 -5.27 -3.27 -12.52
N GLU A 21 -6.30 -2.80 -13.22
CA GLU A 21 -6.29 -1.57 -14.02
C GLU A 21 -6.24 -0.30 -13.15
N LEU A 22 -6.48 -0.43 -11.85
CA LEU A 22 -6.48 0.66 -10.88
C LEU A 22 -5.32 0.53 -9.88
N GLN A 23 -4.21 -0.04 -10.33
CA GLN A 23 -2.90 0.16 -9.70
C GLN A 23 -2.38 1.58 -9.99
N SER A 24 -1.56 2.13 -9.11
CA SER A 24 -0.93 3.43 -9.38
C SER A 24 0.09 3.33 -10.50
N ILE A 25 0.23 4.42 -11.26
CA ILE A 25 1.11 4.51 -12.43
C ILE A 25 2.27 5.52 -12.23
N GLY A 26 2.34 6.12 -11.05
CA GLY A 26 3.32 7.16 -10.73
C GLY A 26 2.92 7.99 -9.51
N ILE A 27 3.80 8.89 -9.10
CA ILE A 27 3.57 9.79 -7.97
C ILE A 27 2.58 10.90 -8.38
N ASP A 28 1.53 11.08 -7.59
CA ASP A 28 0.53 12.14 -7.79
C ASP A 28 0.72 13.26 -6.76
N GLU A 29 1.31 14.40 -7.15
CA GLU A 29 1.52 15.54 -6.25
C GLU A 29 0.40 16.60 -6.32
N PRO A 30 0.09 17.31 -5.21
CA PRO A 30 0.73 17.23 -3.89
C PRO A 30 0.35 15.95 -3.12
N HIS A 31 1.33 15.37 -2.44
CA HIS A 31 1.11 14.20 -1.59
C HIS A 31 0.92 14.59 -0.13
N CYS A 32 0.01 13.91 0.58
CA CYS A 32 -0.30 14.21 1.98
C CYS A 32 -0.47 12.94 2.83
N LYS A 33 0.23 12.87 3.98
CA LYS A 33 -0.07 11.89 5.02
C LYS A 33 -1.44 12.15 5.65
N TRP A 34 -2.22 11.09 5.87
CA TRP A 34 -3.46 11.16 6.64
C TRP A 34 -3.21 11.09 8.16
N PRO A 35 -3.96 11.81 9.03
CA PRO A 35 -4.97 12.82 8.76
C PRO A 35 -4.30 14.21 8.80
N GLY A 36 -3.54 14.58 7.76
CA GLY A 36 -2.89 15.90 7.66
C GLY A 36 -3.87 17.07 7.83
N THR A 37 -3.34 18.31 7.85
CA THR A 37 -4.17 19.50 8.08
C THR A 37 -5.26 19.67 7.02
N ILE A 38 -6.41 20.26 7.38
CA ILE A 38 -7.55 20.46 6.45
C ILE A 38 -7.09 21.14 5.15
N LYS A 39 -6.26 22.18 5.26
CA LYS A 39 -5.72 22.92 4.11
C LYS A 39 -4.87 22.03 3.19
N ARG A 40 -4.03 21.16 3.75
CA ARG A 40 -3.20 20.23 2.95
C ARG A 40 -4.07 19.17 2.28
N ARG A 41 -5.00 18.57 3.02
CA ARG A 41 -5.94 17.55 2.48
C ARG A 41 -6.77 18.08 1.32
N GLY A 42 -7.23 19.33 1.37
CA GLY A 42 -8.04 19.92 0.29
C GLY A 42 -7.30 20.18 -1.02
N ARG A 43 -5.96 20.08 -1.03
CA ARG A 43 -5.11 20.28 -2.23
C ARG A 43 -4.39 19.01 -2.68
N ALA A 44 -4.43 17.96 -1.87
CA ALA A 44 -3.67 16.75 -2.11
C ALA A 44 -4.27 15.95 -3.27
N LYS A 45 -3.41 15.46 -4.17
CA LYS A 45 -3.80 14.51 -5.22
C LYS A 45 -3.55 13.06 -4.81
N SER A 46 -2.75 12.83 -3.77
CA SER A 46 -2.60 11.50 -3.21
C SER A 46 -2.39 11.48 -1.70
N PHE A 47 -2.68 10.32 -1.12
CA PHE A 47 -2.59 10.10 0.32
C PHE A 47 -1.78 8.86 0.68
N ASN A 48 -1.04 8.92 1.80
CA ASN A 48 -0.49 7.76 2.48
C ASN A 48 -1.05 7.64 3.90
N PHE A 49 -0.88 6.46 4.47
CA PHE A 49 -1.40 6.09 5.77
C PHE A 49 -0.33 5.50 6.69
N TYR A 50 0.95 5.84 6.48
CA TYR A 50 2.04 5.53 7.42
C TYR A 50 1.91 6.44 8.65
N THR A 51 0.91 6.12 9.47
CA THR A 51 0.53 6.78 10.71
C THR A 51 -0.09 5.73 11.64
N GLU A 52 -0.41 6.10 12.87
CA GLU A 52 -1.13 5.25 13.79
C GLU A 52 -2.51 4.85 13.23
N TYR A 53 -2.86 3.56 13.34
CA TYR A 53 -4.11 3.01 12.82
C TYR A 53 -5.37 3.74 13.33
N ILE A 54 -5.34 4.25 14.56
CA ILE A 54 -6.48 4.99 15.12
C ILE A 54 -6.90 6.16 14.23
N ASN A 55 -5.96 6.81 13.55
CA ASN A 55 -6.20 7.90 12.62
C ASN A 55 -6.93 7.48 11.34
N CYS A 56 -6.76 6.21 10.96
CA CYS A 56 -7.32 5.61 9.76
C CYS A 56 -8.62 4.86 10.02
N SER A 57 -8.87 4.42 11.27
CA SER A 57 -10.07 3.67 11.68
C SER A 57 -11.38 4.34 11.23
N SER A 58 -11.43 5.68 11.24
CA SER A 58 -12.62 6.42 10.82
C SER A 58 -12.91 6.33 9.31
N LEU A 59 -11.91 6.01 8.49
CA LEU A 59 -12.07 5.77 7.05
C LEU A 59 -12.70 4.42 6.76
N LEU A 60 -12.47 3.41 7.60
CA LEU A 60 -13.16 2.13 7.49
C LEU A 60 -14.67 2.28 7.71
N ARG A 61 -15.07 3.18 8.62
CA ARG A 61 -16.49 3.48 8.88
C ARG A 61 -17.10 4.46 7.87
N LYS A 62 -16.33 5.45 7.41
CA LYS A 62 -16.82 6.52 6.51
C LYS A 62 -15.78 6.83 5.44
N PRO A 63 -15.58 5.91 4.47
CA PRO A 63 -14.55 6.07 3.44
C PRO A 63 -14.83 7.25 2.50
N SER A 64 -16.09 7.71 2.44
CA SER A 64 -16.49 8.92 1.72
C SER A 64 -15.76 10.19 2.18
N LYS A 65 -15.20 10.22 3.40
CA LYS A 65 -14.32 11.33 3.84
C LYS A 65 -13.10 11.49 2.94
N LEU A 66 -12.55 10.39 2.45
CA LEU A 66 -11.39 10.40 1.56
C LEU A 66 -11.82 10.66 0.12
N THR A 67 -12.87 9.99 -0.36
CA THR A 67 -13.31 10.14 -1.76
C THR A 67 -13.90 11.52 -2.06
N ALA A 68 -14.43 12.22 -1.05
CA ALA A 68 -14.86 13.61 -1.18
C ALA A 68 -13.71 14.57 -1.55
N LEU A 69 -12.47 14.20 -1.24
CA LEU A 69 -11.26 14.96 -1.61
C LEU A 69 -10.81 14.67 -3.05
N LYS A 70 -11.42 13.69 -3.73
CA LYS A 70 -11.12 13.27 -5.11
C LYS A 70 -9.61 13.04 -5.37
N PRO A 71 -8.89 12.27 -4.53
CA PRO A 71 -7.51 11.92 -4.84
C PRO A 71 -7.42 11.10 -6.12
N LEU A 72 -6.29 11.20 -6.82
CA LEU A 72 -5.95 10.37 -7.97
C LEU A 72 -5.42 9.01 -7.54
N SER A 73 -4.66 8.96 -6.43
CA SER A 73 -4.14 7.71 -5.87
C SER A 73 -4.05 7.72 -4.35
N CYS A 74 -4.00 6.55 -3.75
CA CYS A 74 -3.83 6.34 -2.31
C CYS A 74 -2.94 5.12 -2.04
N GLY A 75 -2.12 5.17 -1.00
CA GLY A 75 -1.57 3.96 -0.40
C GLY A 75 -2.62 3.19 0.38
N GLU A 76 -2.34 1.95 0.74
CA GLU A 76 -3.19 1.23 1.69
C GLU A 76 -3.00 1.74 3.11
N ILE A 77 -4.02 1.53 3.94
CA ILE A 77 -3.87 1.73 5.39
C ILE A 77 -2.84 0.76 5.94
N TYR A 78 -1.96 1.26 6.79
CA TYR A 78 -0.90 0.50 7.45
C TYR A 78 -1.30 0.16 8.91
N ILE A 79 -0.92 -1.02 9.38
CA ILE A 79 -0.83 -1.35 10.81
C ILE A 79 0.37 -2.27 11.05
N ASP A 80 1.01 -2.12 12.20
CA ASP A 80 2.04 -3.06 12.62
C ASP A 80 1.41 -4.41 13.04
N THR A 81 1.89 -5.49 12.42
CA THR A 81 1.44 -6.85 12.66
C THR A 81 2.52 -7.80 13.19
N ALA A 82 3.72 -7.32 13.58
CA ALA A 82 4.87 -8.14 13.99
C ALA A 82 4.52 -9.31 14.92
N ASP A 83 3.74 -9.03 15.96
CA ASP A 83 3.41 -10.00 17.03
C ASP A 83 1.91 -10.28 17.15
N LYS A 84 1.15 -10.06 16.08
CA LYS A 84 -0.31 -10.22 16.11
C LYS A 84 -0.71 -11.66 15.75
N PRO A 85 -1.76 -12.22 16.37
CA PRO A 85 -2.27 -13.55 16.01
C PRO A 85 -2.83 -13.55 14.59
N LEU A 86 -2.85 -14.72 13.95
CA LEU A 86 -3.30 -14.88 12.56
C LEU A 86 -4.69 -14.27 12.30
N ALA A 87 -5.65 -14.47 13.20
CA ALA A 87 -6.99 -13.91 13.06
C ALA A 87 -6.99 -12.37 12.95
N TYR A 88 -6.09 -11.71 13.70
CA TYR A 88 -5.91 -10.26 13.62
C TYR A 88 -5.30 -9.84 12.28
N ILE A 89 -4.28 -10.57 11.82
CA ILE A 89 -3.63 -10.32 10.52
C ILE A 89 -4.65 -10.43 9.39
N ILE A 90 -5.43 -11.51 9.35
CA ILE A 90 -6.47 -11.72 8.33
C ILE A 90 -7.54 -10.62 8.39
N GLY A 91 -8.04 -10.30 9.59
CA GLY A 91 -9.04 -9.23 9.76
C GLY A 91 -8.53 -7.85 9.30
N TYR A 92 -7.26 -7.55 9.56
CA TYR A 92 -6.63 -6.33 9.07
C TYR A 92 -6.46 -6.33 7.54
N VAL A 93 -5.98 -7.44 6.96
CA VAL A 93 -5.84 -7.57 5.50
C VAL A 93 -7.19 -7.40 4.81
N TYR A 94 -8.24 -8.04 5.34
CA TYR A 94 -9.61 -7.81 4.88
C TYR A 94 -9.98 -6.33 4.92
N ALA A 95 -9.77 -5.65 6.05
CA ALA A 95 -10.14 -4.25 6.22
C ALA A 95 -9.40 -3.32 5.24
N LYS A 96 -8.09 -3.51 5.05
CA LYS A 96 -7.31 -2.69 4.11
C LYS A 96 -7.74 -2.95 2.66
N ARG A 97 -7.95 -4.21 2.28
CA ARG A 97 -8.41 -4.59 0.93
C ARG A 97 -9.80 -4.07 0.65
N TRP A 98 -10.73 -4.20 1.60
CA TRP A 98 -12.08 -3.63 1.50
C TRP A 98 -12.05 -2.13 1.23
N LEU A 99 -11.24 -1.37 1.98
CA LEU A 99 -11.10 0.07 1.76
C LEU A 99 -10.50 0.35 0.37
N SER A 100 -9.41 -0.31 0.01
CA SER A 100 -8.78 -0.17 -1.31
C SER A 100 -9.76 -0.46 -2.45
N ARG A 101 -10.59 -1.50 -2.34
CA ARG A 101 -11.64 -1.80 -3.32
C ARG A 101 -12.70 -0.72 -3.40
N TYR A 102 -13.20 -0.25 -2.26
CA TYR A 102 -14.14 0.86 -2.23
C TYR A 102 -13.57 2.11 -2.93
N LEU A 103 -12.29 2.42 -2.73
CA LEU A 103 -11.62 3.53 -3.40
C LEU A 103 -11.50 3.29 -4.92
N GLN A 104 -11.19 2.06 -5.34
CA GLN A 104 -11.13 1.68 -6.75
C GLN A 104 -12.49 1.81 -7.46
N GLU A 105 -13.61 1.56 -6.78
CA GLU A 105 -14.95 1.85 -7.34
C GLU A 105 -15.15 3.34 -7.67
N LYS A 106 -14.41 4.22 -7.00
CA LYS A 106 -14.39 5.67 -7.26
C LYS A 106 -13.25 6.09 -8.20
N ARG A 107 -12.65 5.13 -8.90
CA ARG A 107 -11.53 5.31 -9.85
C ARG A 107 -10.25 5.85 -9.22
N ILE A 108 -10.07 5.66 -7.91
CA ILE A 108 -8.84 6.02 -7.20
C ILE A 108 -7.85 4.87 -7.36
N ARG A 109 -6.63 5.18 -7.79
CA ARG A 109 -5.55 4.18 -7.96
C ARG A 109 -4.90 3.82 -6.63
N ILE A 110 -4.40 2.59 -6.52
CA ILE A 110 -3.85 2.06 -5.26
C ILE A 110 -2.36 1.77 -5.36
N TRP A 111 -1.61 2.15 -4.33
CA TRP A 111 -0.29 1.60 -4.01
C TRP A 111 -0.46 0.53 -2.93
N VAL A 112 0.00 -0.70 -3.20
CA VAL A 112 -0.09 -1.80 -2.23
C VAL A 112 0.98 -1.64 -1.16
N ASP A 113 0.58 -1.68 0.11
CA ASP A 113 1.51 -1.56 1.23
C ASP A 113 2.36 -2.83 1.40
N MET A 114 3.67 -2.63 1.54
CA MET A 114 4.69 -3.66 1.79
C MET A 114 5.31 -3.55 3.19
N HIS A 115 4.85 -2.64 4.04
CA HIS A 115 5.41 -2.43 5.37
C HIS A 115 4.82 -3.40 6.40
N TRP A 116 5.13 -4.68 6.29
CA TRP A 116 4.74 -5.73 7.23
C TRP A 116 5.83 -6.82 7.37
N PRO A 117 5.78 -7.69 8.38
CA PRO A 117 6.82 -8.71 8.59
C PRO A 117 6.92 -9.73 7.44
N THR A 118 8.12 -9.95 6.89
CA THR A 118 8.34 -10.79 5.68
C THR A 118 7.73 -12.20 5.79
N ASN A 119 7.72 -12.80 6.98
CA ASN A 119 7.13 -14.13 7.23
C ASN A 119 5.60 -14.17 7.12
N GLN A 120 4.93 -13.01 7.00
CA GLN A 120 3.48 -12.87 6.86
C GLN A 120 3.04 -12.59 5.40
N SER A 121 3.95 -12.67 4.43
CA SER A 121 3.69 -12.34 3.02
C SER A 121 2.49 -13.07 2.42
N LYS A 122 2.35 -14.37 2.70
CA LYS A 122 1.22 -15.19 2.24
C LYS A 122 -0.16 -14.68 2.70
N TYR A 123 -0.20 -13.88 3.77
CA TYR A 123 -1.44 -13.28 4.27
C TYR A 123 -1.62 -11.86 3.77
N HIS A 124 -0.57 -11.03 3.84
CA HIS A 124 -0.67 -9.62 3.44
C HIS A 124 -0.91 -9.42 1.95
N LEU A 125 -0.53 -10.37 1.11
CA LEU A 125 -0.75 -10.33 -0.34
C LEU A 125 -2.10 -10.93 -0.78
N LEU A 126 -2.91 -11.46 0.14
CA LEU A 126 -4.29 -11.88 -0.17
C LEU A 126 -5.07 -10.68 -0.72
N GLY A 127 -5.84 -10.91 -1.79
CA GLY A 127 -6.56 -9.87 -2.52
C GLY A 127 -5.70 -9.00 -3.45
N VAL A 128 -4.38 -9.21 -3.54
CA VAL A 128 -3.53 -8.57 -4.55
C VAL A 128 -3.38 -9.49 -5.75
N PRO A 129 -3.86 -9.11 -6.95
CA PRO A 129 -3.64 -9.90 -8.16
C PRO A 129 -2.16 -10.16 -8.42
N TYR A 130 -1.81 -11.35 -8.89
CA TYR A 130 -0.49 -11.56 -9.49
C TYR A 130 -0.31 -10.63 -10.68
N GLY A 131 0.92 -10.15 -10.90
CA GLY A 131 1.18 -9.15 -11.94
C GLY A 131 0.95 -7.70 -11.50
N TRP A 132 0.53 -7.47 -10.25
CA TRP A 132 0.47 -6.11 -9.68
C TRP A 132 1.86 -5.48 -9.65
N LYS A 133 2.01 -4.23 -10.10
CA LYS A 133 3.31 -3.55 -10.24
C LYS A 133 3.52 -2.35 -9.32
N SER A 134 2.53 -1.94 -8.52
CA SER A 134 2.57 -0.66 -7.79
C SER A 134 2.56 -0.86 -6.27
N PHE A 135 3.72 -0.70 -5.63
CA PHE A 135 3.90 -0.98 -4.21
C PHE A 135 4.47 0.21 -3.45
N SER A 136 4.16 0.34 -2.17
CA SER A 136 4.70 1.37 -1.30
C SER A 136 5.23 0.82 0.02
N ILE A 137 6.17 1.55 0.62
CA ILE A 137 6.76 1.25 1.93
C ILE A 137 7.20 2.53 2.64
N SER A 138 7.18 2.53 3.98
CA SER A 138 7.71 3.65 4.76
C SER A 138 9.25 3.68 4.73
N ALA A 139 9.82 4.88 4.58
CA ALA A 139 11.25 5.18 4.70
C ALA A 139 11.81 5.00 6.11
N GLU A 140 10.96 4.85 7.12
CA GLU A 140 11.36 4.68 8.52
C GLU A 140 11.93 3.27 8.80
N ALA A 141 11.81 2.36 7.84
CA ALA A 141 12.39 1.02 7.92
C ALA A 141 13.89 1.01 7.56
N ASP A 142 14.61 -0.01 8.02
CA ASP A 142 16.00 -0.20 7.60
C ASP A 142 16.08 -0.63 6.12
N LEU A 143 17.19 -0.26 5.46
CA LEU A 143 17.37 -0.51 4.03
C LEU A 143 17.35 -2.01 3.68
N GLY A 144 17.90 -2.87 4.55
CA GLY A 144 17.93 -4.31 4.33
C GLY A 144 16.53 -4.93 4.37
N TYR A 145 15.65 -4.41 5.22
CA TYR A 145 14.23 -4.75 5.21
C TYR A 145 13.53 -4.26 3.94
N ILE A 146 13.78 -3.02 3.51
CA ILE A 146 13.18 -2.48 2.28
C ILE A 146 13.61 -3.31 1.06
N ASP A 147 14.88 -3.69 0.95
CA ASP A 147 15.40 -4.56 -0.12
C ASP A 147 14.70 -5.93 -0.13
N LYS A 148 14.42 -6.53 1.04
CA LYS A 148 13.64 -7.78 1.13
C LYS A 148 12.21 -7.60 0.62
N GLN A 149 11.56 -6.50 0.99
CA GLN A 149 10.20 -6.21 0.55
C GLN A 149 10.11 -5.91 -0.95
N TYR A 150 11.10 -5.19 -1.48
CA TYR A 150 11.23 -4.97 -2.92
C TYR A 150 11.33 -6.29 -3.69
N ASN A 151 12.18 -7.22 -3.24
CA ASN A 151 12.29 -8.53 -3.87
C ASN A 151 10.98 -9.33 -3.82
N LEU A 152 10.26 -9.27 -2.69
CA LEU A 152 8.93 -9.87 -2.55
C LEU A 152 7.91 -9.28 -3.53
N ALA A 153 7.92 -7.95 -3.70
CA ALA A 153 7.07 -7.25 -4.65
C ALA A 153 7.34 -7.71 -6.09
N LYS A 154 8.61 -7.85 -6.50
CA LYS A 154 8.98 -8.36 -7.82
C LYS A 154 8.51 -9.80 -8.06
N ILE A 155 8.63 -10.66 -7.06
CA ILE A 155 8.15 -12.05 -7.11
C ILE A 155 6.62 -12.07 -7.31
N HIS A 156 5.88 -11.25 -6.56
CA HIS A 156 4.42 -11.15 -6.69
C HIS A 156 3.98 -10.54 -8.02
N ALA A 157 4.71 -9.54 -8.49
CA ALA A 157 4.52 -8.92 -9.79
C ALA A 157 4.90 -9.83 -10.96
N ARG A 158 5.69 -10.89 -10.72
CA ARG A 158 6.31 -11.74 -11.75
C ARG A 158 7.07 -10.90 -12.79
N SER A 159 7.71 -9.83 -12.31
CA SER A 159 8.33 -8.80 -13.14
C SER A 159 9.40 -8.06 -12.34
N ASP A 160 10.52 -7.73 -12.98
CA ASP A 160 11.49 -6.77 -12.44
C ASP A 160 11.09 -5.31 -12.70
N ASP A 161 10.22 -5.09 -13.70
CA ASP A 161 9.61 -3.80 -13.98
C ASP A 161 8.42 -3.58 -13.04
N ILE A 162 8.69 -2.93 -11.90
CA ILE A 162 7.70 -2.50 -10.91
C ILE A 162 7.93 -1.03 -10.49
N SER A 163 6.86 -0.36 -10.09
CA SER A 163 6.90 0.91 -9.38
C SER A 163 6.95 0.65 -7.88
N PHE A 164 8.10 0.93 -7.25
CA PHE A 164 8.29 0.75 -5.82
C PHE A 164 8.50 2.12 -5.15
N LEU A 165 7.53 2.54 -4.36
CA LEU A 165 7.43 3.87 -3.76
C LEU A 165 7.84 3.87 -2.29
N VAL A 166 8.94 4.54 -1.98
CA VAL A 166 9.38 4.81 -0.62
C VAL A 166 8.81 6.15 -0.16
N ILE A 167 8.00 6.11 0.90
CA ILE A 167 7.33 7.28 1.47
C ILE A 167 8.08 7.74 2.71
N ASP A 168 8.57 8.97 2.65
CA ASP A 168 9.38 9.56 3.71
C ASP A 168 8.63 10.67 4.46
N ASN A 169 8.28 10.37 5.70
CA ASN A 169 7.66 11.31 6.63
C ASN A 169 8.69 12.05 7.49
N ALA A 170 9.93 11.56 7.57
CA ALA A 170 11.00 12.09 8.41
C ALA A 170 12.00 12.98 7.63
N ASN A 171 11.92 12.99 6.29
CA ASN A 171 12.80 13.74 5.39
C ASN A 171 14.28 13.34 5.57
N SER A 172 14.57 12.05 5.41
CA SER A 172 15.90 11.45 5.41
C SER A 172 16.60 11.66 4.06
N PRO A 173 17.66 12.51 3.98
CA PRO A 173 18.41 12.69 2.75
C PRO A 173 19.12 11.42 2.30
N ALA A 174 19.56 10.59 3.25
CA ALA A 174 20.21 9.32 2.96
C ALA A 174 19.25 8.36 2.23
N MET A 175 18.01 8.23 2.72
CA MET A 175 17.03 7.35 2.07
C MET A 175 16.70 7.81 0.64
N ARG A 176 16.65 9.13 0.40
CA ARG A 176 16.48 9.65 -0.95
C ARG A 176 17.60 9.18 -1.88
N THR A 177 18.86 9.32 -1.47
CA THR A 177 20.02 8.85 -2.24
C THR A 177 19.94 7.34 -2.51
N GLU A 178 19.55 6.54 -1.51
CA GLU A 178 19.39 5.09 -1.69
C GLU A 178 18.29 4.73 -2.70
N CYS A 179 17.19 5.48 -2.71
CA CYS A 179 16.12 5.30 -3.69
C CYS A 179 16.59 5.66 -5.10
N GLU A 180 17.30 6.78 -5.26
CA GLU A 180 17.88 7.21 -6.54
C GLU A 180 18.83 6.14 -7.10
N ASN A 181 19.73 5.60 -6.26
CA ASN A 181 20.67 4.53 -6.65
C ASN A 181 19.97 3.23 -7.09
N ARG A 182 18.77 2.95 -6.56
CA ARG A 182 17.99 1.72 -6.86
C ARG A 182 16.89 1.93 -7.89
N SER A 183 16.75 3.15 -8.43
CA SER A 183 15.61 3.53 -9.28
C SER A 183 14.25 3.32 -8.59
N TRP A 184 14.21 3.42 -7.26
CA TRP A 184 12.95 3.45 -6.53
C TRP A 184 12.34 4.84 -6.57
N LEU A 185 11.01 4.90 -6.58
CA LEU A 185 10.29 6.15 -6.45
C LEU A 185 10.43 6.65 -5.01
N TYR A 186 10.82 7.89 -4.83
CA TYR A 186 10.92 8.53 -3.52
C TYR A 186 9.91 9.67 -3.42
N MET A 187 9.20 9.73 -2.30
CA MET A 187 8.23 10.80 -2.07
C MET A 187 8.25 11.25 -0.63
N ARG A 188 8.49 12.55 -0.45
CA ARG A 188 8.36 13.21 0.84
C ARG A 188 6.90 13.55 1.11
N SER A 189 6.38 13.19 2.29
CA SER A 189 5.07 13.68 2.70
C SER A 189 5.15 15.15 3.13
N GLN A 190 4.20 15.95 2.65
CA GLN A 190 4.01 17.35 3.08
C GLN A 190 3.22 17.47 4.38
#